data_AF-A0A8J7JIN4-F1
#
_entry.id   AF-A0A8J7JIN4-F1
#
_cell.length_a   1.000
_cell.length_b   1.000
_cell.length_c   1.000
_cell.angle_alpha   90.00
_cell.angle_beta   90.00
_cell.angle_gamma   90.00
#
_symmetry.space_group_name_H-M   'P 1'
#
loop_
_entity.id
_entity.type
_entity.pdbx_description
1 polymer ?
#
loop_
_entity_poly.entity_id
_entity_poly.type
_entity_poly.pdbx_seq_one_letter_code
_entity_poly.pdbx_strand_id
1 'polypeptide(L)'
;MVTDVLKSFSLWSLALCRLARWSGVGAHRRRWLNQALSFALGLGLALGWAAGLAAPLMAQTPPSLNNQATYSYGAGNGGFTWTGYGAVSLGAPLIDPLGTLLGCGGTPLPNYVGFTMALYEPLPGDATQSELGALVALRPTELPDIAGNGVPAGLAPNGTNANPYNLSAQGTYNFLLDPARGQVDVGRVYLLVVTPPSGSPYVQRRIKLQILSNNGGVVTYRATSLDGQPITATGATQIDQQTVQVNDAAQTGLQLSALNLATTLCNARQLQLTKSGDRAVAQPGDTVIYRVLVRNQTDVALQNFTFTDTLPLGFRLVAGSAQAALTNQSYPVQVSQSGSTVQFQVDAAAVLPVGEALSVVYAAQLTPDAIRGTGQNSALVTARRSDTGLLLRDGPASHRLRIDPGLLSDCGTLIGRVFEDRNFDGEQQSGEAGIPYAVIFLDDGNRITTDERGIFSLANVLPGYRSGTLDPLSIPGYELAPNEVFIERNSTSRLVHLAPGGLVRMNFGVQPQAQAEVSSDGL
;
A
#
# COMPACT_ATOMS: atom_id res chain seq x y z
N MET A 1 -6.66 -6.09 38.29
CA MET A 1 -6.18 -4.68 38.20
C MET A 1 -6.49 -3.81 39.42
N VAL A 2 -7.36 -4.20 40.36
CA VAL A 2 -7.64 -3.40 41.58
C VAL A 2 -6.72 -3.77 42.77
N THR A 3 -6.08 -4.94 42.74
CA THR A 3 -5.23 -5.45 43.83
C THR A 3 -3.77 -4.99 43.78
N ASP A 4 -3.25 -4.56 42.64
CA ASP A 4 -1.84 -4.12 42.50
C ASP A 4 -1.61 -2.62 42.79
N VAL A 5 -2.67 -1.80 42.68
CA VAL A 5 -2.62 -0.37 42.99
C VAL A 5 -2.53 -0.13 44.50
N LEU A 6 -3.15 -0.99 45.32
CA LEU A 6 -3.12 -0.91 46.78
C LEU A 6 -1.77 -1.30 47.39
N LYS A 7 -0.99 -2.16 46.73
CA LYS A 7 0.38 -2.52 47.18
C LYS A 7 1.41 -1.43 46.88
N SER A 8 1.18 -0.62 45.85
CA SER A 8 2.11 0.44 45.45
C SER A 8 2.02 1.68 46.37
N PHE A 9 0.84 1.96 46.93
CA PHE A 9 0.62 3.07 47.87
C PHE A 9 1.20 2.83 49.28
N SER A 10 1.26 1.57 49.75
CA SER A 10 1.81 1.27 51.07
C SER A 10 3.34 1.39 51.12
N LEU A 11 4.02 1.14 49.99
CA LEU A 11 5.48 1.24 49.86
C LEU A 11 6.00 2.69 49.83
N TRP A 12 5.20 3.65 49.32
CA TRP A 12 5.54 5.08 49.34
C TRP A 12 5.38 5.74 50.72
N SER A 13 4.39 5.31 51.50
CA SER A 13 4.16 5.78 52.89
C SER A 13 5.32 5.41 53.83
N LEU A 14 5.89 4.21 53.67
CA LEU A 14 7.03 3.73 54.46
C LEU A 14 8.36 4.42 54.11
N ALA A 15 8.51 4.93 52.88
CA ALA A 15 9.72 5.64 52.44
C ALA A 15 9.80 7.08 52.99
N LEU A 16 8.66 7.79 53.05
CA LEU A 16 8.58 9.15 53.62
C LEU A 16 8.76 9.17 55.14
N CYS A 17 8.39 8.10 55.84
CA CYS A 17 8.56 8.01 57.30
C CYS A 17 10.03 7.75 57.72
N ARG A 18 10.90 7.26 56.81
CA ARG A 18 12.34 7.08 57.06
C ARG A 18 13.19 8.33 56.82
N LEU A 19 12.70 9.31 56.04
CA LEU A 19 13.42 10.57 55.75
C LEU A 19 13.28 11.63 56.87
N ALA A 20 12.31 11.51 57.77
CA ALA A 20 12.08 12.46 58.87
C ALA A 20 12.96 12.21 60.11
N ARG A 21 13.92 11.26 60.08
CA ARG A 21 14.83 10.96 61.21
C ARG A 21 16.18 11.68 61.17
N TRP A 22 16.43 12.50 60.16
CA TRP A 22 17.68 13.26 59.99
C TRP A 22 17.37 14.76 59.83
N SER A 23 17.10 15.45 60.93
CA SER A 23 17.40 16.89 61.11
C SER A 23 17.07 17.31 62.54
N GLY A 24 18.07 17.84 63.24
CA GLY A 24 17.94 18.33 64.61
C GLY A 24 17.20 19.65 64.66
N VAL A 25 15.89 19.61 64.98
CA VAL A 25 15.09 20.82 65.22
C VAL A 25 14.23 20.63 66.48
N GLY A 26 14.32 21.60 67.39
CA GLY A 26 13.79 21.58 68.76
C GLY A 26 12.27 21.49 68.91
N ALA A 27 11.86 21.04 70.10
CA ALA A 27 10.51 20.57 70.45
C ALA A 27 9.36 21.58 70.24
N HIS A 28 9.64 22.89 70.13
CA HIS A 28 8.61 23.91 69.92
C HIS A 28 8.13 24.07 68.46
N ARG A 29 8.89 23.59 67.46
CA ARG A 29 8.47 23.61 66.03
C ARG A 29 7.68 22.37 65.59
N ARG A 30 7.61 21.32 66.43
CA ARG A 30 6.88 20.07 66.13
C ARG A 30 5.36 20.20 66.23
N ARG A 31 4.84 21.09 67.09
CA ARG A 31 3.39 21.32 67.24
C ARG A 31 2.80 22.09 66.06
N TRP A 32 3.56 23.02 65.47
CA TRP A 32 3.12 23.79 64.29
C TRP A 32 3.19 22.98 62.99
N LEU A 33 4.21 22.13 62.80
CA LEU A 33 4.28 21.23 61.64
C LEU A 33 3.19 20.13 61.67
N ASN A 34 2.88 19.58 62.84
CA ASN A 34 1.80 18.60 62.96
C ASN A 34 0.41 19.22 62.74
N GLN A 35 0.16 20.47 63.17
CA GLN A 35 -1.11 21.15 62.89
C GLN A 35 -1.25 21.56 61.42
N ALA A 36 -0.15 21.94 60.75
CA ALA A 36 -0.15 22.23 59.32
C ALA A 36 -0.33 20.96 58.44
N LEU A 37 0.25 19.82 58.85
CA LEU A 37 0.04 18.54 58.15
C LEU A 37 -1.38 18.00 58.33
N SER A 38 -2.03 18.23 59.48
CA SER A 38 -3.43 17.84 59.70
C SER A 38 -4.42 18.71 58.92
N PHE A 39 -4.10 19.99 58.68
CA PHE A 39 -4.92 20.86 57.82
C PHE A 39 -4.73 20.57 56.32
N ALA A 40 -3.53 20.16 55.90
CA ALA A 40 -3.25 19.75 54.52
C ALA A 40 -3.85 18.36 54.18
N LEU A 41 -3.92 17.43 55.14
CA LEU A 41 -4.66 16.16 54.95
C LEU A 41 -6.19 16.33 55.02
N GLY A 42 -6.69 17.36 55.72
CA GLY A 42 -8.12 17.67 55.82
C GLY A 42 -8.71 18.33 54.56
N LEU A 43 -7.95 19.20 53.89
CA LEU A 43 -8.38 19.79 52.60
C LEU A 43 -8.12 18.89 51.39
N GLY A 44 -7.18 17.94 51.49
CA GLY A 44 -6.93 16.93 50.44
C GLY A 44 -8.02 15.85 50.31
N LEU A 45 -8.87 15.69 51.33
CA LEU A 45 -9.99 14.75 51.32
C LEU A 45 -11.34 15.38 50.96
N ALA A 46 -11.41 16.71 50.82
CA ALA A 46 -12.63 17.42 50.41
C ALA A 46 -12.61 17.94 48.95
N LEU A 47 -11.45 17.94 48.28
CA LEU A 47 -11.29 18.37 46.88
C LEU A 47 -10.83 17.25 45.92
N GLY A 48 -10.76 16.00 46.41
CA GLY A 48 -10.41 14.82 45.61
C GLY A 48 -11.60 14.05 45.00
N TRP A 49 -12.83 14.54 45.18
CA TRP A 49 -14.07 13.95 44.66
C TRP A 49 -14.69 14.82 43.57
N ALA A 50 -13.88 15.22 42.59
CA ALA A 50 -14.37 15.80 41.34
C ALA A 50 -13.51 15.36 40.13
N ALA A 51 -12.82 14.22 40.25
CA ALA A 51 -12.30 13.51 39.08
C ALA A 51 -13.46 12.67 38.54
N GLY A 52 -13.87 12.97 37.30
CA GLY A 52 -14.99 12.36 36.61
C GLY A 52 -15.03 10.84 36.77
N LEU A 53 -15.89 10.38 37.67
CA LEU A 53 -16.57 9.12 37.47
C LEU A 53 -17.38 9.33 36.19
N ALA A 54 -16.93 8.69 35.10
CA ALA A 54 -17.84 8.38 34.02
C ALA A 54 -19.03 7.68 34.68
N ALA A 55 -20.17 8.37 34.78
CA ALA A 55 -21.40 7.73 35.16
C ALA A 55 -21.54 6.53 34.22
N PRO A 56 -21.77 5.30 34.74
CA PRO A 56 -22.20 4.24 33.86
C PRO A 56 -23.43 4.79 33.13
N LEU A 57 -23.43 4.73 31.79
CA LEU A 57 -24.62 4.93 30.97
C LEU A 57 -25.76 4.26 31.72
N MET A 58 -26.73 5.05 32.20
CA MET A 58 -27.91 4.47 32.81
C MET A 58 -28.56 3.65 31.70
N ALA A 59 -28.48 2.32 31.82
CA ALA A 59 -29.24 1.43 30.97
C ALA A 59 -30.70 1.86 31.12
N GLN A 60 -31.29 2.39 30.04
CA GLN A 60 -32.71 2.69 30.03
C GLN A 60 -33.45 1.40 30.41
N THR A 61 -34.36 1.50 31.38
CA THR A 61 -35.25 0.39 31.72
C THR A 61 -35.98 -0.02 30.44
N PRO A 62 -36.00 -1.32 30.08
CA PRO A 62 -36.58 -1.76 28.82
C PRO A 62 -38.04 -1.30 28.72
N PRO A 63 -38.48 -0.72 27.59
CA PRO A 63 -39.86 -0.30 27.43
C PRO A 63 -40.77 -1.52 27.56
N SER A 64 -41.71 -1.46 28.49
CA SER A 64 -42.75 -2.47 28.65
C SER A 64 -43.88 -2.17 27.66
N LEU A 65 -44.16 -3.10 26.75
CA LEU A 65 -45.41 -3.07 26.00
C LEU A 65 -46.53 -3.56 26.92
N ASN A 66 -47.37 -2.63 27.39
CA ASN A 66 -48.60 -2.95 28.11
C ASN A 66 -49.72 -3.17 27.10
N ASN A 67 -50.06 -4.43 26.87
CA ASN A 67 -51.26 -4.77 26.11
C ASN A 67 -52.43 -4.88 27.09
N GLN A 68 -53.39 -3.98 26.97
CA GLN A 68 -54.60 -3.97 27.78
C GLN A 68 -55.78 -4.38 26.89
N ALA A 69 -56.39 -5.52 27.21
CA ALA A 69 -57.63 -5.97 26.58
C ALA A 69 -58.76 -5.95 27.62
N THR A 70 -59.84 -5.26 27.27
CA THR A 70 -61.05 -5.19 28.09
C THR A 70 -62.18 -5.89 27.35
N TYR A 71 -62.84 -6.86 28.01
CA TYR A 71 -64.06 -7.46 27.49
C TYR A 71 -65.17 -7.35 28.55
N SER A 72 -66.38 -7.07 28.07
CA SER A 72 -67.59 -6.99 28.90
C SER A 72 -68.62 -7.95 28.33
N TYR A 73 -69.19 -8.80 29.18
CA TYR A 73 -70.35 -9.61 28.80
C TYR A 73 -71.50 -9.34 29.77
N GLY A 74 -72.71 -9.23 29.23
CA GLY A 74 -73.93 -9.01 30.00
C GLY A 74 -74.51 -10.34 30.47
N ALA A 75 -74.47 -10.60 31.78
CA ALA A 75 -75.36 -11.55 32.42
C ALA A 75 -76.41 -10.75 33.21
N GLY A 76 -77.68 -11.13 33.09
CA GLY A 76 -78.81 -10.40 33.68
C GLY A 76 -78.59 -10.06 35.16
N ASN A 77 -78.83 -8.79 35.50
CA ASN A 77 -78.73 -8.16 36.82
C ASN A 77 -77.33 -8.01 37.44
N GLY A 78 -76.29 -7.90 36.62
CA GLY A 78 -75.01 -7.32 37.05
C GLY A 78 -73.93 -7.52 36.00
N GLY A 79 -73.62 -6.48 35.20
CA GLY A 79 -72.52 -6.55 34.24
C GLY A 79 -71.18 -6.58 34.98
N PHE A 80 -70.39 -7.63 34.76
CA PHE A 80 -69.02 -7.71 35.27
C PHE A 80 -68.04 -7.31 34.16
N THR A 81 -67.14 -6.38 34.46
CA THR A 81 -66.09 -5.94 33.54
C THR A 81 -64.77 -6.54 34.01
N TRP A 82 -64.11 -7.31 33.16
CA TRP A 82 -62.77 -7.84 33.45
C TRP A 82 -61.74 -7.14 32.57
N THR A 83 -60.64 -6.72 33.21
CA THR A 83 -59.50 -6.09 32.52
C THR A 83 -58.31 -7.02 32.67
N GLY A 84 -57.86 -7.60 31.56
CA GLY A 84 -56.66 -8.43 31.53
C GLY A 84 -55.42 -7.57 31.28
N TYR A 85 -54.39 -7.75 32.09
CA TYR A 85 -53.10 -7.07 31.93
C TYR A 85 -52.03 -8.07 31.48
N GLY A 86 -51.46 -7.85 30.29
CA GLY A 86 -50.27 -8.56 29.82
C GLY A 86 -49.12 -7.59 29.64
N ALA A 87 -48.09 -7.69 30.49
CA ALA A 87 -46.85 -6.94 30.34
C ALA A 87 -45.78 -7.85 29.74
N VAL A 88 -45.31 -7.53 28.54
CA VAL A 88 -44.15 -8.20 27.95
C VAL A 88 -42.93 -7.32 28.18
N SER A 89 -42.00 -7.81 29.00
CA SER A 89 -40.67 -7.20 29.14
C SER A 89 -39.82 -7.66 27.97
N LEU A 90 -39.46 -6.75 27.06
CA LEU A 90 -38.43 -7.00 26.07
C LEU A 90 -37.11 -7.17 26.84
N GLY A 91 -36.66 -8.42 27.04
CA GLY A 91 -35.54 -8.79 27.91
C GLY A 91 -34.15 -8.35 27.43
N ALA A 92 -34.05 -7.35 26.55
CA ALA A 92 -32.80 -6.75 26.14
C ALA A 92 -32.89 -5.23 26.30
N PRO A 93 -32.02 -4.58 27.10
CA PRO A 93 -31.91 -3.13 27.07
C PRO A 93 -31.57 -2.71 25.63
N LEU A 94 -32.31 -1.73 25.10
CA LEU A 94 -32.00 -1.12 23.79
C LEU A 94 -30.60 -0.52 23.85
N ILE A 95 -29.67 -1.10 23.09
CA ILE A 95 -28.29 -0.63 22.97
C ILE A 95 -28.31 0.71 22.21
N ASP A 96 -27.72 1.73 22.82
CA ASP A 96 -27.55 3.11 22.33
C ASP A 96 -27.07 3.16 20.85
N PRO A 97 -27.78 3.83 19.92
CA PRO A 97 -27.56 3.79 18.46
C PRO A 97 -26.37 4.65 17.95
N LEU A 98 -25.27 4.70 18.69
CA LEU A 98 -24.10 5.49 18.31
C LEU A 98 -23.25 4.79 17.25
N GLY A 99 -22.79 5.55 16.26
CA GLY A 99 -21.76 5.11 15.33
C GLY A 99 -20.41 4.99 16.05
N THR A 100 -19.58 4.04 15.63
CA THR A 100 -18.26 3.79 16.21
C THR A 100 -17.19 3.68 15.13
N LEU A 101 -16.05 4.34 15.35
CA LEU A 101 -14.86 4.15 14.54
C LEU A 101 -13.97 3.11 15.23
N LEU A 102 -13.74 1.98 14.58
CA LEU A 102 -12.91 0.89 15.07
C LEU A 102 -11.66 0.75 14.18
N GLY A 103 -10.64 0.09 14.70
CA GLY A 103 -9.52 -0.39 13.91
C GLY A 103 -9.91 -1.56 13.01
N CYS A 104 -8.97 -1.99 12.17
CA CYS A 104 -9.18 -3.05 11.19
C CYS A 104 -9.66 -4.38 11.80
N GLY A 105 -9.19 -4.72 13.02
CA GLY A 105 -9.60 -5.91 13.76
C GLY A 105 -10.92 -5.80 14.51
N GLY A 106 -11.65 -4.68 14.38
CA GLY A 106 -12.89 -4.43 15.15
C GLY A 106 -12.66 -4.00 16.60
N THR A 107 -11.43 -3.65 16.97
CA THR A 107 -11.06 -3.13 18.29
C THR A 107 -10.92 -1.60 18.25
N PRO A 108 -11.02 -0.89 19.39
CA PRO A 108 -10.78 0.55 19.42
C PRO A 108 -9.38 0.92 18.94
N LEU A 109 -9.25 2.08 18.27
CA LEU A 109 -7.95 2.63 17.88
C LEU A 109 -7.14 3.05 19.12
N PRO A 110 -5.79 3.08 19.05
CA PRO A 110 -4.96 3.51 20.17
C PRO A 110 -5.28 4.94 20.66
N ASN A 111 -5.70 5.81 19.74
CA ASN A 111 -6.17 7.15 20.03
C ASN A 111 -7.18 7.63 18.96
N TYR A 112 -8.05 8.56 19.35
CA TYR A 112 -9.02 9.21 18.46
C TYR A 112 -8.80 10.73 18.33
N VAL A 113 -7.76 11.26 19.00
CA VAL A 113 -7.45 12.69 19.00
C VAL A 113 -7.13 13.15 17.57
N GLY A 114 -7.82 14.20 17.13
CA GLY A 114 -7.63 14.80 15.80
C GLY A 114 -8.33 14.07 14.66
N PHE A 115 -9.08 13.00 14.94
CA PHE A 115 -9.99 12.43 13.96
C PHE A 115 -11.29 13.23 13.88
N THR A 116 -11.79 13.44 12.67
CA THR A 116 -13.09 14.06 12.43
C THR A 116 -14.00 13.17 11.60
N MET A 117 -15.27 13.12 11.97
CA MET A 117 -16.36 12.56 11.16
C MET A 117 -17.13 13.70 10.52
N ALA A 118 -17.55 13.55 9.27
CA ALA A 118 -18.39 14.55 8.61
C ALA A 118 -19.37 13.89 7.64
N LEU A 119 -20.55 14.51 7.49
CA LEU A 119 -21.56 14.11 6.53
C LEU A 119 -21.59 15.11 5.38
N TYR A 120 -21.42 14.62 4.15
CA TYR A 120 -21.47 15.42 2.92
C TYR A 120 -22.64 15.00 2.04
N GLU A 121 -23.18 15.96 1.31
CA GLU A 121 -24.00 15.69 0.14
C GLU A 121 -23.09 15.17 -0.99
N PRO A 122 -23.57 14.27 -1.87
CA PRO A 122 -22.87 13.96 -3.11
C PRO A 122 -22.73 15.19 -4.00
N LEU A 123 -21.64 15.26 -4.78
CA LEU A 123 -21.44 16.33 -5.75
C LEU A 123 -22.60 16.36 -6.78
N PRO A 124 -23.28 17.50 -6.98
CA PRO A 124 -24.35 17.58 -7.97
C PRO A 124 -23.85 17.25 -9.37
N GLY A 125 -24.56 16.36 -10.08
CA GLY A 125 -24.19 15.91 -11.43
C GLY A 125 -23.24 14.71 -11.47
N ASP A 126 -22.73 14.25 -10.33
CA ASP A 126 -22.02 12.97 -10.26
C ASP A 126 -23.01 11.80 -10.29
N ALA A 127 -23.02 11.07 -11.41
CA ALA A 127 -23.87 9.90 -11.62
C ALA A 127 -23.59 8.77 -10.62
N THR A 128 -22.35 8.68 -10.10
CA THR A 128 -21.97 7.65 -9.12
C THR A 128 -22.33 8.04 -7.69
N GLN A 129 -22.54 9.34 -7.45
CA GLN A 129 -22.76 9.95 -6.13
C GLN A 129 -21.67 9.51 -5.13
N SER A 130 -20.42 9.58 -5.56
CA SER A 130 -19.23 9.19 -4.80
C SER A 130 -18.30 10.37 -4.51
N GLU A 131 -18.41 11.45 -5.29
CA GLU A 131 -17.64 12.68 -5.09
C GLU A 131 -18.24 13.59 -4.01
N LEU A 132 -17.37 14.26 -3.27
CA LEU A 132 -17.75 15.13 -2.16
C LEU A 132 -18.36 16.44 -2.67
N GLY A 133 -19.60 16.71 -2.29
CA GLY A 133 -20.28 18.00 -2.45
C GLY A 133 -20.13 18.87 -1.21
N ALA A 134 -21.19 19.62 -0.88
CA ALA A 134 -21.24 20.46 0.31
C ALA A 134 -21.43 19.63 1.59
N LEU A 135 -21.02 20.17 2.74
CA LEU A 135 -21.39 19.61 4.04
C LEU A 135 -22.91 19.62 4.21
N VAL A 136 -23.47 18.54 4.77
CA VAL A 136 -24.89 18.47 5.09
C VAL A 136 -25.19 19.51 6.17
N ALA A 137 -26.16 20.38 5.87
CA ALA A 137 -26.63 21.42 6.79
C ALA A 137 -27.52 20.82 7.89
N LEU A 138 -26.89 20.31 8.94
CA LEU A 138 -27.56 19.74 10.10
C LEU A 138 -28.22 20.84 10.97
N ARG A 139 -29.32 20.50 11.65
CA ARG A 139 -29.97 21.42 12.60
C ARG A 139 -29.15 21.45 13.89
N PRO A 140 -28.68 22.62 14.36
CA PRO A 140 -28.00 22.72 15.65
C PRO A 140 -28.88 22.23 16.80
N THR A 141 -28.27 21.58 17.77
CA THR A 141 -28.92 21.07 18.99
C THR A 141 -28.17 21.53 20.23
N GLU A 142 -28.68 21.22 21.42
CA GLU A 142 -27.97 21.47 22.68
C GLU A 142 -28.15 20.37 23.72
N LEU A 143 -27.16 20.19 24.59
CA LEU A 143 -27.21 19.21 25.69
C LEU A 143 -26.47 19.78 26.92
N PRO A 144 -27.12 19.94 28.09
CA PRO A 144 -28.53 19.67 28.39
C PRO A 144 -29.51 20.62 27.69
N ASP A 145 -30.75 20.18 27.49
CA ASP A 145 -31.84 20.97 26.87
C ASP A 145 -32.25 22.16 27.76
N ILE A 146 -32.26 23.37 27.18
CA ILE A 146 -32.69 24.59 27.87
C ILE A 146 -34.13 24.89 27.45
N ALA A 147 -35.07 24.52 28.32
CA ALA A 147 -36.50 24.66 28.05
C ALA A 147 -36.87 26.09 27.57
N GLY A 148 -37.53 26.15 26.41
CA GLY A 148 -38.15 27.38 25.89
C GLY A 148 -37.27 28.27 25.01
N ASN A 149 -36.03 27.87 24.69
CA ASN A 149 -35.15 28.64 23.79
C ASN A 149 -35.30 28.29 22.29
N GLY A 150 -36.10 27.27 21.96
CA GLY A 150 -36.35 26.84 20.58
C GLY A 150 -35.23 26.04 19.92
N VAL A 151 -34.17 25.67 20.66
CA VAL A 151 -33.12 24.75 20.22
C VAL A 151 -33.53 23.33 20.62
N PRO A 152 -33.50 22.33 19.72
CA PRO A 152 -33.82 20.96 20.10
C PRO A 152 -32.74 20.34 20.98
N ALA A 153 -33.17 19.44 21.87
CA ALA A 153 -32.27 18.58 22.63
C ALA A 153 -31.37 17.74 21.71
N GLY A 154 -30.07 17.75 21.99
CA GLY A 154 -29.05 16.96 21.30
C GLY A 154 -28.82 15.60 21.95
N LEU A 155 -27.92 14.82 21.36
CA LEU A 155 -27.54 13.51 21.85
C LEU A 155 -26.01 13.41 21.94
N ALA A 156 -25.50 12.91 23.06
CA ALA A 156 -24.08 12.62 23.20
C ALA A 156 -23.65 11.51 22.20
N PRO A 157 -22.39 11.50 21.71
CA PRO A 157 -21.33 12.43 22.07
C PRO A 157 -21.39 13.79 21.33
N ASN A 158 -22.12 13.91 20.22
CA ASN A 158 -22.30 15.14 19.44
C ASN A 158 -23.53 15.95 19.89
N GLY A 159 -23.49 16.49 21.11
CA GLY A 159 -24.62 17.19 21.71
C GLY A 159 -25.06 18.48 21.00
N THR A 160 -24.20 19.06 20.15
CA THR A 160 -24.50 20.27 19.36
C THR A 160 -24.87 19.99 17.90
N ASN A 161 -24.85 18.71 17.51
CA ASN A 161 -25.01 18.26 16.12
C ASN A 161 -24.03 18.94 15.15
N ALA A 162 -22.78 19.13 15.59
CA ALA A 162 -21.73 19.72 14.80
C ALA A 162 -21.37 18.84 13.59
N ASN A 163 -21.10 19.46 12.44
CA ASN A 163 -20.62 18.79 11.23
C ASN A 163 -19.62 19.73 10.50
N PRO A 164 -18.32 19.41 10.46
CA PRO A 164 -17.66 18.21 10.97
C PRO A 164 -17.70 18.06 12.49
N TYR A 165 -17.66 16.81 12.96
CA TYR A 165 -17.60 16.44 14.37
C TYR A 165 -16.23 15.84 14.72
N ASN A 166 -15.60 16.35 15.79
CA ASN A 166 -14.41 15.72 16.36
C ASN A 166 -14.83 14.47 17.14
N LEU A 167 -14.26 13.31 16.79
CA LEU A 167 -14.62 12.04 17.42
C LEU A 167 -14.42 12.07 18.94
N SER A 168 -15.28 11.35 19.67
CA SER A 168 -15.15 11.23 21.13
C SER A 168 -13.86 10.50 21.52
N ALA A 169 -13.51 10.56 22.82
CA ALA A 169 -12.36 9.81 23.34
C ALA A 169 -12.49 8.29 23.15
N GLN A 170 -13.72 7.79 22.95
CA GLN A 170 -14.04 6.38 22.71
C GLN A 170 -14.26 6.07 21.22
N GLY A 171 -14.05 7.03 20.31
CA GLY A 171 -14.26 6.85 18.88
C GLY A 171 -15.74 6.78 18.49
N THR A 172 -16.63 7.21 19.36
CA THR A 172 -18.07 7.26 19.10
C THR A 172 -18.47 8.57 18.43
N TYR A 173 -19.47 8.52 17.58
CA TYR A 173 -20.04 9.69 16.91
C TYR A 173 -21.55 9.49 16.68
N ASN A 174 -22.23 10.60 16.47
CA ASN A 174 -23.62 10.64 16.00
C ASN A 174 -23.83 11.91 15.17
N PHE A 175 -24.68 11.79 14.17
CA PHE A 175 -25.26 12.91 13.44
C PHE A 175 -26.75 12.78 13.54
N LEU A 176 -27.41 13.90 13.77
CA LEU A 176 -28.83 13.98 14.00
C LEU A 176 -29.46 14.57 12.72
N LEU A 177 -30.18 13.73 11.97
CA LEU A 177 -30.87 14.11 10.73
C LEU A 177 -32.30 14.65 10.99
N ASP A 178 -32.68 15.73 10.30
CA ASP A 178 -33.96 16.44 10.47
C ASP A 178 -35.01 15.98 9.44
N PRO A 179 -36.06 15.25 9.86
CA PRO A 179 -37.13 14.83 8.97
C PRO A 179 -37.91 16.00 8.35
N ALA A 180 -38.02 17.13 9.05
CA ALA A 180 -38.71 18.31 8.51
C ALA A 180 -37.95 18.96 7.34
N ARG A 181 -36.66 18.63 7.17
CA ARG A 181 -35.82 19.06 6.03
C ARG A 181 -35.70 17.98 4.94
N GLY A 182 -36.46 16.90 5.05
CA GLY A 182 -36.39 15.77 4.12
C GLY A 182 -35.06 14.99 4.20
N GLN A 183 -34.33 15.09 5.32
CA GLN A 183 -33.02 14.45 5.46
C GLN A 183 -33.10 12.92 5.66
N VAL A 184 -34.29 12.40 5.95
CA VAL A 184 -34.56 10.95 6.06
C VAL A 184 -35.57 10.48 5.00
N ASP A 185 -35.71 11.22 3.91
CA ASP A 185 -36.54 10.81 2.78
C ASP A 185 -35.94 9.57 2.10
N VAL A 186 -36.80 8.65 1.67
CA VAL A 186 -36.36 7.45 0.94
C VAL A 186 -35.63 7.86 -0.34
N GLY A 187 -34.45 7.26 -0.55
CA GLY A 187 -33.58 7.58 -1.68
C GLY A 187 -32.56 8.69 -1.41
N ARG A 188 -32.61 9.37 -0.25
CA ARG A 188 -31.54 10.30 0.16
C ARG A 188 -30.21 9.59 0.27
N VAL A 189 -29.16 10.27 -0.18
CA VAL A 189 -27.79 9.74 -0.20
C VAL A 189 -26.87 10.73 0.52
N TYR A 190 -25.98 10.19 1.35
CA TYR A 190 -24.93 10.95 2.03
C TYR A 190 -23.58 10.27 1.87
N LEU A 191 -22.51 11.05 2.01
CA LEU A 191 -21.14 10.56 2.12
C LEU A 191 -20.65 10.80 3.54
N LEU A 192 -20.52 9.73 4.31
CA LEU A 192 -19.88 9.75 5.61
C LEU A 192 -18.36 9.68 5.41
N VAL A 193 -17.66 10.70 5.88
CA VAL A 193 -16.22 10.85 5.69
C VAL A 193 -15.50 10.79 7.02
N VAL A 194 -14.56 9.85 7.13
CA VAL A 194 -13.63 9.74 8.25
C VAL A 194 -12.32 10.40 7.85
N THR A 195 -11.97 11.52 8.49
CA THR A 195 -10.70 12.20 8.24
C THR A 195 -9.75 11.99 9.41
N PRO A 196 -8.63 11.26 9.21
CA PRO A 196 -7.63 11.05 10.24
C PRO A 196 -6.75 12.29 10.44
N PRO A 197 -6.08 12.45 11.59
CA PRO A 197 -5.16 13.54 11.83
C PRO A 197 -3.94 13.46 10.89
N SER A 198 -3.39 14.63 10.55
CA SER A 198 -2.19 14.75 9.72
C SER A 198 -1.00 13.99 10.35
N GLY A 199 -0.27 13.23 9.54
CA GLY A 199 0.89 12.44 9.99
C GLY A 199 0.54 11.09 10.62
N SER A 200 -0.74 10.74 10.72
CA SER A 200 -1.16 9.38 11.10
C SER A 200 -0.96 8.38 9.95
N PRO A 201 -0.87 7.07 10.23
CA PRO A 201 -0.72 6.04 9.19
C PRO A 201 -2.04 5.68 8.49
N TYR A 202 -3.14 6.36 8.82
CA TYR A 202 -4.47 6.10 8.27
C TYR A 202 -4.77 7.05 7.11
N VAL A 203 -5.62 6.60 6.20
CA VAL A 203 -6.08 7.41 5.06
C VAL A 203 -7.53 7.83 5.29
N GLN A 204 -7.91 8.97 4.72
CA GLN A 204 -9.31 9.40 4.72
C GLN A 204 -10.18 8.31 4.07
N ARG A 205 -11.30 7.97 4.72
CA ARG A 205 -12.27 7.00 4.21
C ARG A 205 -13.59 7.66 3.87
N ARG A 206 -14.26 7.15 2.84
CA ARG A 206 -15.58 7.62 2.40
C ARG A 206 -16.55 6.45 2.31
N ILE A 207 -17.71 6.61 2.92
CA ILE A 207 -18.77 5.61 2.95
C ILE A 207 -20.05 6.25 2.44
N LYS A 208 -20.59 5.70 1.36
CA LYS A 208 -21.88 6.11 0.82
C LYS A 208 -22.99 5.51 1.66
N LEU A 209 -23.89 6.36 2.13
CA LEU A 209 -25.08 6.00 2.88
C LEU A 209 -26.29 6.28 1.99
N GLN A 210 -27.21 5.33 1.88
CA GLN A 210 -28.47 5.51 1.15
C GLN A 210 -29.65 5.10 2.03
N ILE A 211 -30.62 6.00 2.18
CA ILE A 211 -31.87 5.73 2.90
C ILE A 211 -32.76 4.83 2.04
N LEU A 212 -33.14 3.67 2.57
CA LEU A 212 -33.93 2.65 1.86
C LEU A 212 -35.40 2.68 2.24
N SER A 213 -35.70 2.91 3.51
CA SER A 213 -37.07 3.04 4.01
C SER A 213 -37.13 3.96 5.22
N ASN A 214 -38.32 4.54 5.43
CA ASN A 214 -38.65 5.32 6.61
C ASN A 214 -40.10 4.99 6.98
N ASN A 215 -40.31 4.32 8.12
CA ASN A 215 -41.62 3.91 8.60
C ASN A 215 -41.85 4.44 10.02
N GLY A 216 -42.40 5.65 10.13
CA GLY A 216 -42.79 6.25 11.41
C GLY A 216 -41.64 6.49 12.38
N GLY A 217 -40.45 6.85 11.85
CA GLY A 217 -39.23 7.05 12.64
C GLY A 217 -38.23 5.92 12.51
N VAL A 218 -38.63 4.70 12.15
CA VAL A 218 -37.65 3.63 11.90
C VAL A 218 -37.08 3.78 10.49
N VAL A 219 -35.80 4.11 10.41
CA VAL A 219 -35.07 4.30 9.15
C VAL A 219 -34.20 3.10 8.88
N THR A 220 -34.24 2.59 7.65
CA THR A 220 -33.26 1.62 7.17
C THR A 220 -32.34 2.26 6.15
N TYR A 221 -31.05 1.93 6.21
CA TYR A 221 -30.06 2.42 5.27
C TYR A 221 -29.15 1.32 4.74
N ARG A 222 -28.52 1.61 3.60
CA ARG A 222 -27.41 0.87 3.02
C ARG A 222 -26.13 1.69 3.18
N ALA A 223 -25.07 1.05 3.65
CA ALA A 223 -23.73 1.62 3.68
C ALA A 223 -22.83 0.91 2.67
N THR A 224 -22.14 1.66 1.82
CA THR A 224 -21.25 1.14 0.78
C THR A 224 -19.90 1.84 0.86
N SER A 225 -18.83 1.06 0.92
CA SER A 225 -17.46 1.56 0.92
C SER A 225 -17.08 2.06 -0.47
N LEU A 226 -16.55 3.29 -0.55
CA LEU A 226 -16.10 3.87 -1.82
C LEU A 226 -14.61 3.62 -2.09
N ASP A 227 -13.85 3.20 -1.08
CA ASP A 227 -12.41 2.86 -1.20
C ASP A 227 -12.16 1.37 -1.39
N GLY A 228 -13.22 0.56 -1.45
CA GLY A 228 -13.13 -0.90 -1.59
C GLY A 228 -12.62 -1.61 -0.33
N GLN A 229 -12.28 -0.88 0.74
CA GLN A 229 -11.89 -1.49 2.01
C GLN A 229 -13.15 -1.90 2.81
N PRO A 230 -13.06 -2.93 3.66
CA PRO A 230 -14.18 -3.35 4.50
C PRO A 230 -14.75 -2.21 5.36
N ILE A 231 -16.06 -2.20 5.57
CA ILE A 231 -16.72 -1.36 6.58
C ILE A 231 -16.70 -2.09 7.92
N THR A 232 -16.87 -3.41 7.92
CA THR A 232 -16.86 -4.26 9.12
C THR A 232 -15.55 -5.02 9.28
N ALA A 233 -15.29 -5.49 10.51
CA ALA A 233 -14.16 -6.39 10.80
C ALA A 233 -14.29 -7.74 10.07
N THR A 234 -15.50 -8.13 9.65
CA THR A 234 -15.76 -9.38 8.91
C THR A 234 -15.47 -9.28 7.40
N GLY A 235 -15.05 -8.11 6.90
CA GLY A 235 -14.66 -7.93 5.51
C GLY A 235 -15.78 -7.43 4.58
N ALA A 236 -16.96 -7.11 5.11
CA ALA A 236 -18.07 -6.62 4.29
C ALA A 236 -17.78 -5.20 3.79
N THR A 237 -17.78 -5.00 2.48
CA THR A 237 -17.63 -3.67 1.83
C THR A 237 -18.96 -2.97 1.63
N GLN A 238 -20.07 -3.68 1.82
CA GLN A 238 -21.43 -3.16 1.79
C GLN A 238 -22.24 -3.82 2.91
N ILE A 239 -23.07 -3.02 3.57
CA ILE A 239 -24.00 -3.47 4.61
C ILE A 239 -25.40 -3.01 4.20
N ASP A 240 -26.30 -3.96 4.04
CA ASP A 240 -27.68 -3.72 3.62
C ASP A 240 -28.64 -3.84 4.82
N GLN A 241 -29.69 -3.00 4.80
CA GLN A 241 -30.86 -3.12 5.69
C GLN A 241 -30.54 -3.02 7.19
N GLN A 242 -29.55 -2.21 7.58
CA GLN A 242 -29.42 -1.88 9.01
C GLN A 242 -30.63 -1.05 9.46
N THR A 243 -31.24 -1.48 10.56
CA THR A 243 -32.42 -0.84 11.14
C THR A 243 -31.98 0.01 12.32
N VAL A 244 -32.38 1.29 12.31
CA VAL A 244 -32.25 2.18 13.46
C VAL A 244 -33.64 2.42 14.02
N GLN A 245 -33.87 1.98 15.27
CA GLN A 245 -35.13 2.20 15.96
C GLN A 245 -35.16 3.62 16.56
N VAL A 246 -36.22 4.37 16.28
CA VAL A 246 -36.50 5.67 16.89
C VAL A 246 -37.40 5.46 18.10
N ASN A 247 -36.90 5.80 19.28
CA ASN A 247 -37.62 5.63 20.53
C ASN A 247 -38.45 6.87 20.89
N ASP A 248 -39.67 6.85 20.36
CA ASP A 248 -40.95 7.43 20.82
C ASP A 248 -41.16 8.95 20.88
N ALA A 249 -42.17 9.37 20.11
CA ALA A 249 -42.62 10.70 19.78
C ALA A 249 -43.79 11.18 20.67
N ALA A 250 -43.83 10.77 21.94
CA ALA A 250 -45.01 11.01 22.77
C ALA A 250 -44.99 12.34 23.56
N GLN A 251 -43.83 12.91 23.90
CA GLN A 251 -43.75 14.24 24.53
C GLN A 251 -42.43 14.92 24.14
N THR A 252 -42.53 16.10 23.52
CA THR A 252 -41.45 17.04 23.13
C THR A 252 -40.45 16.62 22.03
N GLY A 253 -40.58 17.28 20.86
CA GLY A 253 -39.46 17.71 19.99
C GLY A 253 -38.65 16.65 19.22
N LEU A 254 -38.90 16.53 17.91
CA LEU A 254 -37.97 16.10 16.84
C LEU A 254 -36.73 15.30 17.31
N GLN A 255 -36.90 13.98 17.47
CA GLN A 255 -35.80 13.07 17.71
C GLN A 255 -35.09 12.78 16.37
N LEU A 256 -33.98 13.47 16.17
CA LEU A 256 -33.18 13.39 14.96
C LEU A 256 -32.46 12.02 14.88
N SER A 257 -32.43 11.41 13.70
CA SER A 257 -31.96 10.02 13.51
C SER A 257 -30.43 9.92 13.63
N ALA A 258 -29.90 8.96 14.41
CA ALA A 258 -28.48 8.64 14.49
C ALA A 258 -28.10 7.48 13.55
N LEU A 259 -26.97 7.61 12.83
CA LEU A 259 -26.40 6.54 12.01
C LEU A 259 -25.51 5.63 12.86
N ASN A 260 -25.95 4.40 13.13
CA ASN A 260 -25.16 3.39 13.84
C ASN A 260 -24.27 2.59 12.87
N LEU A 261 -23.21 3.21 12.37
CA LEU A 261 -22.23 2.50 11.56
C LEU A 261 -20.93 2.27 12.33
N ALA A 262 -20.65 1.01 12.63
CA ALA A 262 -19.33 0.55 13.06
C ALA A 262 -18.42 0.48 11.82
N THR A 263 -17.58 1.49 11.64
CA THR A 263 -16.65 1.57 10.50
C THR A 263 -15.26 1.18 10.95
N THR A 264 -14.60 0.27 10.25
CA THR A 264 -13.19 -0.04 10.50
C THR A 264 -12.26 0.98 9.84
N LEU A 265 -11.07 1.17 10.37
CA LEU A 265 -10.02 1.98 9.77
C LEU A 265 -8.70 1.22 9.84
N CYS A 266 -8.20 0.84 8.68
CA CYS A 266 -6.98 0.08 8.53
C CYS A 266 -5.81 1.03 8.24
N ASN A 267 -4.61 0.68 8.72
CA ASN A 267 -3.38 1.35 8.30
C ASN A 267 -3.23 1.23 6.78
N ALA A 268 -2.78 2.29 6.10
CA ALA A 268 -2.60 2.32 4.65
C ALA A 268 -1.63 1.23 4.15
N ARG A 269 -0.67 0.81 4.99
CA ARG A 269 0.31 -0.24 4.69
C ARG A 269 0.21 -1.35 5.72
N GLN A 270 -0.53 -2.40 5.37
CA GLN A 270 -0.74 -3.58 6.21
C GLN A 270 0.27 -4.69 5.92
N LEU A 271 0.72 -4.74 4.67
CA LEU A 271 1.71 -5.66 4.16
C LEU A 271 2.78 -4.86 3.41
N GLN A 272 4.01 -5.36 3.45
CA GLN A 272 5.08 -4.84 2.61
C GLN A 272 5.80 -6.00 1.94
N LEU A 273 5.63 -6.11 0.63
CA LEU A 273 6.25 -7.09 -0.24
C LEU A 273 7.49 -6.49 -0.90
N THR A 274 8.61 -7.19 -0.81
CA THR A 274 9.82 -6.87 -1.55
C THR A 274 10.31 -8.09 -2.31
N LYS A 275 10.95 -7.85 -3.45
CA LYS A 275 11.48 -8.89 -4.31
C LYS A 275 12.89 -8.51 -4.75
N SER A 276 13.76 -9.50 -4.75
CA SER A 276 15.15 -9.36 -5.20
C SER A 276 15.59 -10.63 -5.93
N GLY A 277 16.51 -10.48 -6.88
CA GLY A 277 17.32 -11.56 -7.42
C GLY A 277 18.73 -11.50 -6.86
N ASP A 278 19.43 -12.63 -6.86
CA ASP A 278 20.84 -12.73 -6.48
C ASP A 278 21.81 -12.02 -7.46
N ARG A 279 21.31 -11.63 -8.64
CA ARG A 279 22.08 -10.91 -9.67
C ARG A 279 21.21 -9.90 -10.43
N ALA A 280 21.87 -8.99 -11.13
CA ALA A 280 21.24 -7.99 -12.01
C ALA A 280 21.38 -8.34 -13.51
N VAL A 281 22.31 -9.24 -13.84
CA VAL A 281 22.63 -9.67 -15.21
C VAL A 281 22.68 -11.19 -15.24
N ALA A 282 22.17 -11.80 -16.30
CA ALA A 282 22.21 -13.25 -16.48
C ALA A 282 22.25 -13.62 -17.97
N GLN A 283 22.81 -14.78 -18.28
CA GLN A 283 22.86 -15.36 -19.63
C GLN A 283 21.97 -16.60 -19.73
N PRO A 284 21.51 -16.98 -20.93
CA PRO A 284 20.88 -18.29 -21.14
C PRO A 284 21.73 -19.44 -20.60
N GLY A 285 21.11 -20.32 -19.80
CA GLY A 285 21.78 -21.39 -19.05
C GLY A 285 21.97 -21.07 -17.57
N ASP A 286 22.04 -19.78 -17.19
CA ASP A 286 22.17 -19.37 -15.79
C ASP A 286 20.94 -19.76 -14.97
N THR A 287 21.18 -20.01 -13.68
CA THR A 287 20.13 -20.16 -12.66
C THR A 287 20.15 -18.97 -11.71
N VAL A 288 19.06 -18.21 -11.67
CA VAL A 288 18.86 -17.04 -10.80
C VAL A 288 18.08 -17.46 -9.56
N ILE A 289 18.50 -16.98 -8.40
CA ILE A 289 17.82 -17.20 -7.13
C ILE A 289 17.02 -15.94 -6.79
N TYR A 290 15.70 -16.09 -6.72
CA TYR A 290 14.79 -15.03 -6.30
C TYR A 290 14.46 -15.16 -4.82
N ARG A 291 14.41 -14.01 -4.13
CA ARG A 291 13.91 -13.88 -2.77
C ARG A 291 12.74 -12.90 -2.75
N VAL A 292 11.59 -13.38 -2.30
CA VAL A 292 10.38 -12.59 -2.06
C VAL A 292 10.16 -12.52 -0.55
N LEU A 293 10.16 -11.32 0.02
CA LEU A 293 10.02 -11.09 1.45
C LEU A 293 8.74 -10.31 1.71
N VAL A 294 7.88 -10.83 2.58
CA VAL A 294 6.67 -10.14 3.05
C VAL A 294 6.85 -9.77 4.52
N ARG A 295 6.68 -8.49 4.85
CA ARG A 295 6.69 -7.99 6.22
C ARG A 295 5.29 -7.69 6.71
N ASN A 296 4.97 -8.14 7.91
CA ASN A 296 3.68 -7.86 8.56
C ASN A 296 3.74 -6.48 9.24
N GLN A 297 2.99 -5.52 8.70
CA GLN A 297 2.85 -4.17 9.25
C GLN A 297 1.47 -3.95 9.90
N THR A 298 0.72 -5.03 10.12
CA THR A 298 -0.55 -4.98 10.84
C THR A 298 -0.35 -4.98 12.36
N ASP A 299 -1.45 -4.87 13.07
CA ASP A 299 -1.59 -4.94 14.52
C ASP A 299 -1.79 -6.37 15.04
N VAL A 300 -1.88 -7.38 14.16
CA VAL A 300 -2.11 -8.79 14.52
C VAL A 300 -1.22 -9.73 13.72
N ALA A 301 -1.15 -11.01 14.11
CA ALA A 301 -0.44 -12.00 13.31
C ALA A 301 -1.18 -12.29 11.98
N LEU A 302 -0.43 -12.74 10.98
CA LEU A 302 -0.96 -13.14 9.68
C LEU A 302 -0.72 -14.62 9.42
N GLN A 303 -1.60 -15.25 8.65
CA GLN A 303 -1.57 -16.68 8.32
C GLN A 303 -2.04 -16.94 6.88
N ASN A 304 -1.91 -18.17 6.40
CA ASN A 304 -2.36 -18.60 5.07
C ASN A 304 -1.77 -17.78 3.92
N PHE A 305 -0.44 -17.85 3.76
CA PHE A 305 0.29 -17.11 2.74
C PHE A 305 0.26 -17.82 1.38
N THR A 306 -0.06 -17.05 0.35
CA THR A 306 0.00 -17.47 -1.04
C THR A 306 0.75 -16.40 -1.82
N PHE A 307 1.86 -16.78 -2.45
CA PHE A 307 2.58 -15.90 -3.37
C PHE A 307 2.28 -16.31 -4.79
N THR A 308 2.06 -15.32 -5.66
CA THR A 308 1.83 -15.53 -7.08
C THR A 308 2.88 -14.76 -7.84
N ASP A 309 3.67 -15.46 -8.64
CA ASP A 309 4.81 -14.92 -9.35
C ASP A 309 4.67 -15.16 -10.85
N THR A 310 4.91 -14.12 -11.65
CA THR A 310 4.87 -14.20 -13.12
C THR A 310 6.30 -14.22 -13.65
N LEU A 311 6.72 -15.38 -14.16
CA LEU A 311 8.02 -15.58 -14.79
C LEU A 311 8.05 -14.92 -16.19
N PRO A 312 9.12 -14.20 -16.54
CA PRO A 312 9.27 -13.65 -17.88
C PRO A 312 9.48 -14.76 -18.93
N LEU A 313 9.32 -14.42 -20.20
CA LEU A 313 9.62 -15.33 -21.30
C LEU A 313 11.03 -15.91 -21.17
N GLY A 314 11.16 -17.21 -21.39
CA GLY A 314 12.43 -17.92 -21.30
C GLY A 314 12.91 -18.22 -19.88
N PHE A 315 12.06 -18.04 -18.86
CA PHE A 315 12.38 -18.43 -17.48
C PHE A 315 11.63 -19.70 -17.12
N ARG A 316 12.37 -20.69 -16.62
CA ARG A 316 11.82 -21.97 -16.15
C ARG A 316 12.09 -22.12 -14.67
N LEU A 317 11.04 -22.34 -13.88
CA LEU A 317 11.19 -22.65 -12.47
C LEU A 317 12.01 -23.93 -12.29
N VAL A 318 12.97 -23.92 -11.37
CA VAL A 318 13.69 -25.13 -10.95
C VAL A 318 12.81 -25.87 -9.94
N ALA A 319 12.36 -27.08 -10.30
CA ALA A 319 11.50 -27.89 -9.46
C ALA A 319 12.17 -28.20 -8.11
N GLY A 320 11.40 -28.12 -7.01
CA GLY A 320 11.91 -28.38 -5.65
C GLY A 320 12.83 -27.30 -5.08
N SER A 321 13.02 -26.17 -5.79
CA SER A 321 13.87 -25.06 -5.29
C SER A 321 13.17 -24.12 -4.30
N ALA A 322 11.84 -24.21 -4.19
CA ALA A 322 11.05 -23.29 -3.38
C ALA A 322 11.14 -23.64 -1.89
N GLN A 323 11.49 -22.66 -1.05
CA GLN A 323 11.53 -22.79 0.39
C GLN A 323 11.00 -21.50 1.03
N ALA A 324 10.16 -21.65 2.06
CA ALA A 324 9.73 -20.54 2.90
C ALA A 324 10.46 -20.59 4.24
N ALA A 325 10.82 -19.44 4.78
CA ALA A 325 11.45 -19.31 6.07
C ALA A 325 10.94 -18.08 6.82
N LEU A 326 10.65 -18.27 8.11
CA LEU A 326 10.37 -17.21 9.08
C LEU A 326 11.39 -17.35 10.19
N THR A 327 12.20 -16.32 10.41
CA THR A 327 13.33 -16.35 11.37
C THR A 327 14.26 -17.56 11.08
N ASN A 328 14.36 -18.54 11.97
CA ASN A 328 15.18 -19.75 11.83
C ASN A 328 14.36 -21.02 11.50
N GLN A 329 13.05 -20.90 11.27
CA GLN A 329 12.19 -22.03 10.96
C GLN A 329 11.84 -22.05 9.47
N SER A 330 12.00 -23.22 8.84
CA SER A 330 11.59 -23.47 7.46
C SER A 330 10.18 -24.05 7.40
N TYR A 331 9.44 -23.66 6.37
CA TYR A 331 8.09 -24.14 6.08
C TYR A 331 8.05 -24.76 4.69
N PRO A 332 7.38 -25.91 4.53
CA PRO A 332 7.09 -26.47 3.21
C PRO A 332 6.33 -25.48 2.33
N VAL A 333 6.59 -25.55 1.02
CA VAL A 333 5.91 -24.74 0.01
C VAL A 333 5.36 -25.66 -1.06
N GLN A 334 4.04 -25.66 -1.23
CA GLN A 334 3.38 -26.33 -2.34
C GLN A 334 3.43 -25.41 -3.56
N VAL A 335 3.92 -25.94 -4.69
CA VAL A 335 4.13 -25.18 -5.90
C VAL A 335 3.20 -25.69 -7.00
N SER A 336 2.45 -24.77 -7.61
CA SER A 336 1.68 -25.03 -8.83
C SER A 336 2.06 -24.01 -9.89
N GLN A 337 2.05 -24.41 -11.16
CA GLN A 337 2.41 -23.53 -12.28
C GLN A 337 1.38 -23.67 -13.41
N SER A 338 0.94 -22.54 -13.93
CA SER A 338 0.06 -22.43 -15.10
C SER A 338 0.65 -21.40 -16.06
N GLY A 339 1.22 -21.88 -17.18
CA GLY A 339 1.98 -21.05 -18.11
C GLY A 339 3.17 -20.38 -17.42
N SER A 340 3.25 -19.05 -17.52
CA SER A 340 4.27 -18.23 -16.86
C SER A 340 3.98 -17.92 -15.39
N THR A 341 2.78 -18.23 -14.89
CA THR A 341 2.39 -17.91 -13.52
C THR A 341 2.66 -19.09 -12.59
N VAL A 342 3.43 -18.86 -11.54
CA VAL A 342 3.78 -19.81 -10.48
C VAL A 342 3.11 -19.37 -9.19
N GLN A 343 2.46 -20.30 -8.50
CA GLN A 343 1.87 -20.07 -7.19
C GLN A 343 2.63 -20.87 -6.14
N PHE A 344 3.03 -20.18 -5.08
CA PHE A 344 3.70 -20.74 -3.90
C PHE A 344 2.74 -20.66 -2.72
N GLN A 345 2.16 -21.79 -2.36
CA GLN A 345 1.31 -21.92 -1.18
C GLN A 345 2.17 -22.36 0.00
N VAL A 346 2.37 -21.48 0.97
CA VAL A 346 3.12 -21.79 2.20
C VAL A 346 2.24 -22.62 3.12
N ASP A 347 2.86 -23.54 3.86
CA ASP A 347 2.19 -24.35 4.87
C ASP A 347 1.36 -23.50 5.86
N ALA A 348 0.16 -23.97 6.20
CA ALA A 348 -0.78 -23.23 7.05
C ALA A 348 -0.29 -23.04 8.50
N ALA A 349 0.69 -23.82 8.95
CA ALA A 349 1.34 -23.62 10.25
C ALA A 349 2.24 -22.37 10.30
N ALA A 350 2.53 -21.75 9.15
CA ALA A 350 3.25 -20.47 9.11
C ALA A 350 2.36 -19.33 9.60
N VAL A 351 2.64 -18.88 10.83
CA VAL A 351 2.03 -17.68 11.43
C VAL A 351 3.11 -16.60 11.52
N LEU A 352 2.88 -15.47 10.84
CA LEU A 352 3.80 -14.33 10.80
C LEU A 352 3.44 -13.30 11.89
N PRO A 353 4.26 -13.15 12.94
CA PRO A 353 4.02 -12.16 13.98
C PRO A 353 4.07 -10.72 13.46
N VAL A 354 3.55 -9.79 14.25
CA VAL A 354 3.62 -8.35 13.96
C VAL A 354 5.07 -7.89 13.88
N GLY A 355 5.42 -7.14 12.83
CA GLY A 355 6.76 -6.56 12.64
C GLY A 355 7.81 -7.50 12.05
N GLU A 356 7.54 -8.80 12.02
CA GLU A 356 8.41 -9.84 11.46
C GLU A 356 8.24 -10.00 9.94
N ALA A 357 9.14 -10.77 9.32
CA ALA A 357 9.14 -11.03 7.89
C ALA A 357 9.22 -12.52 7.53
N LEU A 358 8.38 -12.95 6.58
CA LEU A 358 8.41 -14.27 5.95
C LEU A 358 9.11 -14.16 4.59
N SER A 359 10.11 -15.00 4.34
CA SER A 359 10.85 -15.05 3.08
C SER A 359 10.49 -16.31 2.30
N VAL A 360 10.17 -16.17 1.02
CA VAL A 360 10.10 -17.27 0.04
C VAL A 360 11.28 -17.13 -0.92
N VAL A 361 12.08 -18.19 -1.03
CA VAL A 361 13.20 -18.28 -1.97
C VAL A 361 12.89 -19.35 -2.99
N TYR A 362 13.21 -19.12 -4.26
CA TYR A 362 13.11 -20.13 -5.32
C TYR A 362 14.12 -19.81 -6.44
N ALA A 363 14.41 -20.79 -7.28
CA ALA A 363 15.33 -20.64 -8.39
C ALA A 363 14.63 -20.74 -9.75
N ALA A 364 15.08 -19.96 -10.73
CA ALA A 364 14.64 -20.03 -12.11
C ALA A 364 15.84 -20.10 -13.06
N GLN A 365 15.80 -21.04 -13.99
CA GLN A 365 16.79 -21.19 -15.04
C GLN A 365 16.38 -20.43 -16.30
N LEU A 366 17.32 -19.74 -16.93
CA LEU A 366 17.12 -19.04 -18.19
C LEU A 366 17.31 -19.98 -19.38
N THR A 367 16.37 -19.97 -20.31
CA THR A 367 16.45 -20.67 -21.59
C THR A 367 16.94 -19.71 -22.69
N PRO A 368 17.31 -20.20 -23.90
CA PRO A 368 17.65 -19.35 -25.04
C PRO A 368 16.59 -18.29 -25.40
N ASP A 369 15.31 -18.58 -25.16
CA ASP A 369 14.21 -17.64 -25.44
C ASP A 369 14.23 -16.41 -24.52
N ALA A 370 15.00 -16.43 -23.42
CA ALA A 370 15.09 -15.32 -22.47
C ALA A 370 15.64 -14.04 -23.13
N ILE A 371 16.43 -14.16 -24.20
CA ILE A 371 16.98 -13.03 -24.97
C ILE A 371 15.85 -12.20 -25.61
N ARG A 372 14.72 -12.84 -25.93
CA ARG A 372 13.53 -12.20 -26.49
C ARG A 372 12.57 -11.67 -25.41
N GLY A 373 12.87 -11.94 -24.15
CA GLY A 373 12.05 -11.57 -22.99
C GLY A 373 12.46 -10.25 -22.35
N THR A 374 11.64 -9.77 -21.40
CA THR A 374 11.90 -8.52 -20.67
C THR A 374 12.82 -8.68 -19.47
N GLY A 375 13.11 -9.93 -19.06
CA GLY A 375 13.83 -10.25 -17.82
C GLY A 375 13.14 -9.76 -16.54
N GLN A 376 11.90 -9.25 -16.61
CA GLN A 376 11.18 -8.72 -15.45
C GLN A 376 10.30 -9.80 -14.82
N ASN A 377 10.61 -10.12 -13.56
CA ASN A 377 9.88 -11.07 -12.77
C ASN A 377 9.08 -10.34 -11.68
N SER A 378 7.80 -10.68 -11.51
CA SER A 378 6.85 -9.92 -10.68
C SER A 378 6.08 -10.82 -9.73
N ALA A 379 6.04 -10.47 -8.45
CA ALA A 379 5.35 -11.21 -7.39
C ALA A 379 4.21 -10.42 -6.76
N LEU A 380 3.14 -11.10 -6.39
CA LEU A 380 2.07 -10.64 -5.52
C LEU A 380 1.97 -11.60 -4.33
N VAL A 381 1.45 -11.10 -3.21
CA VAL A 381 1.18 -11.91 -2.02
C VAL A 381 -0.25 -11.72 -1.57
N THR A 382 -0.86 -12.79 -1.06
CA THR A 382 -2.07 -12.74 -0.26
C THR A 382 -1.84 -13.42 1.08
N ALA A 383 -2.41 -12.85 2.13
CA ALA A 383 -2.37 -13.40 3.48
C ALA A 383 -3.72 -13.14 4.18
N ARG A 384 -3.96 -13.79 5.32
CA ARG A 384 -5.16 -13.54 6.14
C ARG A 384 -4.77 -13.08 7.53
N ARG A 385 -5.54 -12.14 8.08
CA ARG A 385 -5.41 -11.79 9.50
C ARG A 385 -5.80 -12.99 10.39
N SER A 386 -5.12 -13.15 11.52
CA SER A 386 -5.42 -14.24 12.46
C SER A 386 -6.69 -14.02 13.29
N ASP A 387 -7.13 -12.77 13.45
CA ASP A 387 -8.28 -12.38 14.28
C ASP A 387 -9.64 -12.52 13.55
N THR A 388 -9.68 -12.03 12.33
CA THR A 388 -10.90 -11.80 11.53
C THR A 388 -10.93 -12.67 10.28
N GLY A 389 -9.80 -13.26 9.88
CA GLY A 389 -9.66 -13.97 8.62
C GLY A 389 -9.66 -13.07 7.38
N LEU A 390 -9.67 -11.73 7.56
CA LEU A 390 -9.69 -10.75 6.48
C LEU A 390 -8.51 -11.00 5.53
N LEU A 391 -8.81 -11.06 4.22
CA LEU A 391 -7.81 -11.25 3.18
C LEU A 391 -7.07 -9.93 2.91
N LEU A 392 -5.76 -9.96 3.06
CA LEU A 392 -4.83 -8.89 2.72
C LEU A 392 -4.07 -9.24 1.45
N ARG A 393 -3.68 -8.22 0.68
CA ARG A 393 -2.91 -8.37 -0.55
C ARG A 393 -1.84 -7.28 -0.65
N ASP A 394 -0.73 -7.60 -1.29
CA ASP A 394 0.30 -6.62 -1.67
C ASP A 394 1.05 -7.06 -2.93
N GLY A 395 1.70 -6.09 -3.59
CA GLY A 395 2.37 -6.24 -4.89
C GLY A 395 1.71 -5.41 -6.00
N PRO A 396 2.26 -5.42 -7.22
CA PRO A 396 3.39 -6.26 -7.64
C PRO A 396 4.75 -5.74 -7.11
N ALA A 397 5.56 -6.65 -6.54
CA ALA A 397 6.98 -6.41 -6.30
C ALA A 397 7.78 -7.07 -7.43
N SER A 398 8.63 -6.32 -8.13
CA SER A 398 9.35 -6.82 -9.31
C SER A 398 10.86 -6.70 -9.22
N HIS A 399 11.56 -7.65 -9.81
CA HIS A 399 13.01 -7.60 -10.06
C HIS A 399 13.25 -7.78 -11.56
N ARG A 400 14.08 -6.93 -12.17
CA ARG A 400 14.40 -7.00 -13.59
C ARG A 400 15.86 -7.37 -13.79
N LEU A 401 16.09 -8.40 -14.60
CA LEU A 401 17.41 -8.79 -15.06
C LEU A 401 17.69 -8.20 -16.44
N ARG A 402 18.94 -7.78 -16.65
CA ARG A 402 19.48 -7.56 -17.99
C ARG A 402 19.94 -8.90 -18.54
N ILE A 403 19.34 -9.33 -19.64
CA ILE A 403 19.67 -10.62 -20.27
C ILE A 403 20.79 -10.38 -21.28
N ASP A 404 21.95 -10.99 -21.02
CA ASP A 404 23.06 -10.96 -21.97
C ASP A 404 22.98 -12.19 -22.87
N PRO A 405 23.00 -12.03 -24.21
CA PRO A 405 22.97 -13.16 -25.14
C PRO A 405 24.13 -14.15 -24.93
N GLY A 406 25.28 -13.66 -24.44
CA GLY A 406 26.47 -14.48 -24.22
C GLY A 406 26.89 -15.21 -25.49
N LEU A 407 26.97 -16.55 -25.42
CA LEU A 407 27.29 -17.42 -26.56
C LEU A 407 26.25 -17.39 -27.68
N LEU A 408 25.03 -16.91 -27.39
CA LEU A 408 23.95 -16.76 -28.36
C LEU A 408 23.90 -15.32 -28.92
N SER A 409 24.99 -14.56 -28.79
CA SER A 409 25.10 -13.24 -29.41
C SER A 409 25.13 -13.34 -30.93
N ASP A 410 24.37 -12.47 -31.57
CA ASP A 410 24.36 -12.30 -33.03
C ASP A 410 25.48 -11.36 -33.52
N CYS A 411 26.37 -10.90 -32.63
CA CYS A 411 27.49 -10.06 -33.03
C CYS A 411 28.47 -10.83 -33.92
N GLY A 412 28.94 -10.18 -34.97
CA GLY A 412 29.91 -10.74 -35.91
C GLY A 412 31.33 -10.20 -35.69
N THR A 413 32.23 -10.62 -36.58
CA THR A 413 33.63 -10.17 -36.61
C THR A 413 33.94 -9.46 -37.91
N LEU A 414 34.48 -8.24 -37.82
CA LEU A 414 35.11 -7.54 -38.93
C LEU A 414 36.59 -7.92 -38.96
N ILE A 415 37.08 -8.30 -40.14
CA ILE A 415 38.52 -8.43 -40.39
C ILE A 415 38.90 -7.57 -41.58
N GLY A 416 40.15 -7.16 -41.66
CA GLY A 416 40.59 -6.39 -42.80
C GLY A 416 42.08 -6.18 -42.85
N ARG A 417 42.50 -5.52 -43.92
CA ARG A 417 43.88 -5.11 -44.13
C ARG A 417 43.95 -3.78 -44.87
N VAL A 418 44.91 -2.94 -44.50
CA VAL A 418 45.38 -1.83 -45.33
C VAL A 418 46.65 -2.29 -46.02
N PHE A 419 46.72 -2.18 -47.34
CA PHE A 419 47.81 -2.75 -48.14
C PHE A 419 48.18 -1.86 -49.33
N GLU A 420 49.42 -1.98 -49.78
CA GLU A 420 49.91 -1.37 -51.00
C GLU A 420 49.37 -2.15 -52.21
N ASP A 421 48.35 -1.61 -52.87
CA ASP A 421 47.70 -2.17 -54.07
C ASP A 421 48.54 -1.80 -55.30
N ARG A 422 49.33 -2.75 -55.80
CA ARG A 422 50.33 -2.49 -56.85
C ARG A 422 49.80 -2.68 -58.25
N ASN A 423 48.78 -3.51 -58.40
CA ASN A 423 48.16 -3.79 -59.69
C ASN A 423 46.83 -3.03 -59.87
N PHE A 424 46.45 -2.23 -58.87
CA PHE A 424 45.25 -1.39 -58.84
C PHE A 424 43.96 -2.17 -59.02
N ASP A 425 43.92 -3.44 -58.65
CA ASP A 425 42.69 -4.21 -58.78
C ASP A 425 41.76 -4.03 -57.57
N GLY A 426 42.27 -3.59 -56.42
CA GLY A 426 41.53 -3.37 -55.18
C GLY A 426 41.27 -4.62 -54.33
N GLU A 427 41.86 -5.74 -54.72
CA GLU A 427 42.01 -6.94 -53.90
C GLU A 427 43.46 -7.08 -53.43
N GLN A 428 43.65 -7.76 -52.30
CA GLN A 428 45.00 -8.00 -51.80
C GLN A 428 45.56 -9.32 -52.35
N GLN A 429 46.72 -9.28 -53.01
CA GLN A 429 47.42 -10.47 -53.50
C GLN A 429 48.75 -10.74 -52.78
N SER A 430 49.40 -11.84 -53.17
CA SER A 430 50.75 -12.19 -52.73
C SER A 430 51.76 -11.20 -53.29
N GLY A 431 52.65 -10.70 -52.43
CA GLY A 431 53.67 -9.71 -52.78
C GLY A 431 53.29 -8.27 -52.40
N GLU A 432 52.01 -8.00 -52.13
CA GLU A 432 51.54 -6.69 -51.68
C GLU A 432 51.74 -6.51 -50.17
N ALA A 433 52.50 -5.48 -49.81
CA ALA A 433 52.86 -5.20 -48.43
C ALA A 433 51.67 -4.59 -47.68
N GLY A 434 51.52 -4.92 -46.40
CA GLY A 434 50.56 -4.25 -45.53
C GLY A 434 51.08 -2.90 -45.05
N ILE A 435 50.17 -1.96 -44.79
CA ILE A 435 50.49 -0.64 -44.28
C ILE A 435 50.31 -0.62 -42.75
N PRO A 436 51.40 -0.46 -42.00
CA PRO A 436 51.35 -0.52 -40.55
C PRO A 436 50.72 0.75 -39.96
N TYR A 437 50.08 0.60 -38.80
CA TYR A 437 49.54 1.70 -37.98
C TYR A 437 48.50 2.61 -38.67
N ALA A 438 47.95 2.16 -39.79
CA ALA A 438 46.85 2.82 -40.48
C ALA A 438 45.59 2.82 -39.60
N VAL A 439 44.85 3.91 -39.61
CA VAL A 439 43.70 4.15 -38.73
C VAL A 439 42.41 4.07 -39.52
N ILE A 440 41.46 3.30 -39.01
CA ILE A 440 40.11 3.16 -39.58
C ILE A 440 39.10 3.61 -38.53
N PHE A 441 38.19 4.51 -38.93
CA PHE A 441 37.04 4.89 -38.13
C PHE A 441 35.79 4.18 -38.62
N LEU A 442 35.09 3.48 -37.72
CA LEU A 442 33.78 2.90 -38.01
C LEU A 442 32.64 3.91 -37.79
N ASP A 443 31.49 3.59 -38.38
CA ASP A 443 30.20 4.29 -38.23
C ASP A 443 29.75 4.54 -36.79
N ASP A 444 30.12 3.66 -35.86
CA ASP A 444 29.81 3.77 -34.43
C ASP A 444 30.86 4.58 -33.64
N GLY A 445 31.86 5.15 -34.32
CA GLY A 445 32.94 5.93 -33.72
C GLY A 445 34.12 5.09 -33.22
N ASN A 446 34.10 3.76 -33.38
CA ASN A 446 35.25 2.93 -33.03
C ASN A 446 36.46 3.28 -33.90
N ARG A 447 37.62 3.47 -33.25
CA ARG A 447 38.92 3.72 -33.90
C ARG A 447 39.75 2.45 -33.88
N ILE A 448 40.03 1.91 -35.06
CA ILE A 448 40.85 0.71 -35.27
C ILE A 448 42.23 1.15 -35.77
N THR A 449 43.29 0.48 -35.34
CA THR A 449 44.65 0.70 -35.85
C THR A 449 45.22 -0.64 -36.33
N THR A 450 45.78 -0.66 -37.53
CA THR A 450 46.37 -1.87 -38.11
C THR A 450 47.66 -2.27 -37.39
N ASP A 451 47.96 -3.57 -37.41
CA ASP A 451 49.23 -4.11 -36.92
C ASP A 451 50.40 -3.80 -37.88
N GLU A 452 51.61 -4.27 -37.55
CA GLU A 452 52.82 -4.10 -38.39
C GLU A 452 52.70 -4.67 -39.80
N ARG A 453 51.73 -5.58 -40.04
CA ARG A 453 51.45 -6.20 -41.35
C ARG A 453 50.20 -5.60 -42.00
N GLY A 454 49.70 -4.48 -41.49
CA GLY A 454 48.51 -3.80 -41.98
C GLY A 454 47.20 -4.52 -41.68
N ILE A 455 47.18 -5.57 -40.87
CA ILE A 455 45.99 -6.38 -40.57
C ILE A 455 45.23 -5.76 -39.39
N PHE A 456 43.91 -5.88 -39.41
CA PHE A 456 43.08 -5.58 -38.25
C PHE A 456 41.92 -6.59 -38.10
N SER A 457 41.43 -6.71 -36.86
CA SER A 457 40.21 -7.45 -36.54
C SER A 457 39.44 -6.75 -35.42
N LEU A 458 38.12 -6.71 -35.54
CA LEU A 458 37.21 -6.21 -34.52
C LEU A 458 36.10 -7.24 -34.29
N ALA A 459 36.03 -7.79 -33.07
CA ALA A 459 34.98 -8.69 -32.63
C ALA A 459 33.81 -7.92 -31.98
N ASN A 460 32.71 -8.63 -31.70
CA ASN A 460 31.51 -8.10 -31.04
C ASN A 460 30.85 -6.93 -31.80
N VAL A 461 30.92 -6.97 -33.13
CA VAL A 461 30.34 -5.95 -34.00
C VAL A 461 28.86 -6.26 -34.23
N LEU A 462 27.98 -5.28 -33.99
CA LEU A 462 26.56 -5.44 -34.28
C LEU A 462 26.36 -5.79 -35.77
N PRO A 463 25.54 -6.80 -36.09
CA PRO A 463 25.29 -7.22 -37.46
C PRO A 463 24.51 -6.16 -38.24
N GLY A 464 24.58 -6.25 -39.57
CA GLY A 464 23.97 -5.30 -40.51
C GLY A 464 25.01 -4.61 -41.39
N TYR A 465 24.60 -3.52 -42.03
CA TYR A 465 25.50 -2.69 -42.83
C TYR A 465 26.38 -1.84 -41.93
N ARG A 466 27.69 -2.03 -42.05
CA ARG A 466 28.71 -1.28 -41.31
C ARG A 466 29.59 -0.51 -42.28
N SER A 467 29.92 0.73 -41.95
CA SER A 467 30.88 1.50 -42.74
C SER A 467 32.17 1.76 -41.97
N GLY A 468 33.32 1.61 -42.62
CA GLY A 468 34.62 2.00 -42.09
C GLY A 468 35.35 2.93 -43.05
N THR A 469 36.03 3.94 -42.52
CA THR A 469 36.76 4.95 -43.30
C THR A 469 38.22 4.98 -42.87
N LEU A 470 39.11 4.78 -43.84
CA LEU A 470 40.55 4.94 -43.66
C LEU A 470 40.88 6.43 -43.50
N ASP A 471 41.61 6.77 -42.45
CA ASP A 471 42.12 8.12 -42.21
C ASP A 471 43.37 8.36 -43.08
N PRO A 472 43.33 9.26 -44.09
CA PRO A 472 44.49 9.53 -44.94
C PRO A 472 45.69 10.08 -44.19
N LEU A 473 45.48 10.74 -43.03
CA LEU A 473 46.57 11.29 -42.22
C LEU A 473 47.37 10.20 -41.50
N SER A 474 46.80 9.00 -41.36
CA SER A 474 47.43 7.85 -40.70
C SER A 474 48.35 7.03 -41.60
N ILE A 475 48.39 7.34 -42.90
CA ILE A 475 49.16 6.61 -43.92
C ILE A 475 50.14 7.55 -44.66
N PRO A 476 51.10 8.16 -43.96
CA PRO A 476 52.00 9.15 -44.58
C PRO A 476 52.80 8.56 -45.75
N GLY A 477 52.85 9.28 -46.87
CA GLY A 477 53.51 8.83 -48.09
C GLY A 477 52.66 7.91 -48.97
N TYR A 478 51.42 7.64 -48.59
CA TYR A 478 50.46 6.87 -49.38
C TYR A 478 49.17 7.65 -49.61
N GLU A 479 48.47 7.32 -50.69
CA GLU A 479 47.14 7.80 -51.02
C GLU A 479 46.24 6.64 -51.44
N LEU A 480 44.94 6.88 -51.55
CA LEU A 480 44.00 5.84 -51.97
C LEU A 480 44.34 5.32 -53.37
N ALA A 481 44.40 4.00 -53.55
CA ALA A 481 44.63 3.42 -54.86
C ALA A 481 43.40 3.63 -55.79
N PRO A 482 43.59 3.67 -57.12
CA PRO A 482 42.48 3.82 -58.06
C PRO A 482 41.46 2.67 -58.03
N ASN A 483 41.86 1.45 -57.61
CA ASN A 483 41.03 0.24 -57.57
C ASN A 483 40.22 0.05 -58.88
N GLU A 484 40.89 -0.01 -60.03
CA GLU A 484 40.32 0.02 -61.38
C GLU A 484 39.46 -1.19 -61.75
N VAL A 485 39.63 -2.33 -61.05
CA VAL A 485 38.87 -3.56 -61.31
C VAL A 485 37.66 -3.66 -60.38
N PHE A 486 37.90 -3.68 -59.06
CA PHE A 486 36.84 -3.68 -58.04
C PHE A 486 36.49 -2.23 -57.66
N ILE A 487 35.88 -1.51 -58.61
CA ILE A 487 35.61 -0.07 -58.50
C ILE A 487 34.73 0.32 -57.31
N GLU A 488 33.95 -0.61 -56.76
CA GLU A 488 33.19 -0.39 -55.52
C GLU A 488 34.09 -0.13 -54.31
N ARG A 489 35.40 -0.38 -54.45
CA ARG A 489 36.46 -0.13 -53.47
C ARG A 489 37.24 1.16 -53.78
N ASN A 490 36.92 1.89 -54.84
CA ASN A 490 37.52 3.20 -55.10
C ASN A 490 36.89 4.28 -54.21
N SER A 491 37.15 4.20 -52.90
CA SER A 491 36.71 5.16 -51.89
C SER A 491 37.60 5.08 -50.65
N THR A 492 37.70 6.14 -49.86
CA THR A 492 38.33 6.07 -48.53
C THR A 492 37.44 5.34 -47.52
N SER A 493 36.18 5.10 -47.86
CA SER A 493 35.19 4.39 -47.04
C SER A 493 34.79 3.04 -47.65
N ARG A 494 34.41 2.09 -46.80
CA ARG A 494 33.93 0.75 -47.17
C ARG A 494 32.61 0.48 -46.48
N LEU A 495 31.58 0.13 -47.24
CA LEU A 495 30.34 -0.43 -46.72
C LEU A 495 30.41 -1.95 -46.83
N VAL A 496 30.19 -2.65 -45.73
CA VAL A 496 30.15 -4.11 -45.69
C VAL A 496 28.88 -4.57 -45.00
N HIS A 497 28.34 -5.71 -45.43
CA HIS A 497 27.20 -6.34 -44.77
C HIS A 497 27.69 -7.47 -43.86
N LEU A 498 27.62 -7.26 -42.55
CA LEU A 498 27.97 -8.26 -41.55
C LEU A 498 26.73 -9.09 -41.19
N ALA A 499 26.69 -10.34 -41.63
CA ALA A 499 25.62 -11.26 -41.23
C ALA A 499 25.66 -11.53 -39.70
N PRO A 500 24.52 -11.82 -39.05
CA PRO A 500 24.47 -12.25 -37.65
C PRO A 500 25.45 -13.38 -37.34
N GLY A 501 26.33 -13.19 -36.35
CA GLY A 501 27.39 -14.14 -35.96
C GLY A 501 28.47 -14.39 -37.03
N GLY A 502 28.40 -13.67 -38.16
CA GLY A 502 29.24 -13.91 -39.33
C GLY A 502 30.60 -13.23 -39.25
N LEU A 503 31.36 -13.40 -40.31
CA LEU A 503 32.63 -12.72 -40.55
C LEU A 503 32.56 -11.98 -41.89
N VAL A 504 33.02 -10.74 -41.93
CA VAL A 504 33.12 -9.98 -43.18
C VAL A 504 34.46 -9.26 -43.30
N ARG A 505 34.93 -9.13 -44.53
CA ARG A 505 36.22 -8.52 -44.86
C ARG A 505 36.04 -7.06 -45.28
N MET A 506 36.89 -6.18 -44.76
CA MET A 506 36.94 -4.75 -45.08
C MET A 506 38.39 -4.35 -45.35
N ASN A 507 38.82 -4.35 -46.61
CA ASN A 507 40.19 -3.95 -46.96
C ASN A 507 40.24 -2.55 -47.59
N PHE A 508 41.42 -1.94 -47.50
CA PHE A 508 41.74 -0.67 -48.14
C PHE A 508 43.05 -0.80 -48.90
N GLY A 509 42.99 -0.64 -50.22
CA GLY A 509 44.16 -0.55 -51.09
C GLY A 509 44.66 0.89 -51.17
N VAL A 510 45.95 1.09 -51.01
CA VAL A 510 46.63 2.38 -51.14
C VAL A 510 47.81 2.27 -52.10
N GLN A 511 48.25 3.39 -52.66
CA GLN A 511 49.45 3.49 -53.48
C GLN A 511 50.41 4.52 -52.89
N PRO A 512 51.72 4.44 -53.15
CA PRO A 512 52.65 5.51 -52.79
C PRO A 512 52.23 6.84 -53.45
N GLN A 513 52.28 7.94 -52.70
CA GLN A 513 52.05 9.27 -53.27
C GLN A 513 53.12 9.59 -54.32
N ALA A 514 52.70 10.09 -55.47
CA ALA A 514 53.63 10.62 -56.46
C ALA A 514 54.39 11.80 -55.83
N GLN A 515 55.72 11.68 -55.72
CA GLN A 515 56.56 12.81 -55.34
C GLN A 515 56.44 13.87 -56.43
N ALA A 516 55.91 15.05 -56.09
CA ALA A 516 56.02 16.21 -56.95
C ALA A 516 57.52 16.52 -57.11
N GLU A 517 58.08 16.26 -58.29
CA GLU A 517 59.40 16.77 -58.65
C GLU A 517 59.35 18.29 -58.55
N VAL A 518 60.00 18.84 -57.51
CA VAL A 518 60.31 20.27 -57.46
C VAL A 518 61.38 20.50 -58.53
N SER A 519 60.96 20.94 -59.72
CA SER A 519 61.89 21.41 -60.74
C SER A 519 62.68 22.58 -60.15
N SER A 520 64.00 22.45 -60.11
CA SER A 520 64.94 23.46 -59.62
C SER A 520 65.29 24.51 -60.68
N ASP A 521 64.40 24.75 -61.64
CA ASP A 521 64.58 25.78 -62.67
C ASP A 521 63.90 27.08 -62.24
N GLY A 522 64.65 27.90 -61.50
CA GLY A 522 64.23 29.25 -61.11
C GLY A 522 65.16 29.91 -60.11
N LEU A 523 66.44 30.05 -60.47
CA LEU A 523 67.34 31.05 -59.87
C LEU A 523 67.04 32.45 -60.42
#